data_AF-A0A850M9M7-F1
#
_entry.id   AF-A0A850M9M7-F1
#
_cell.length_a   1.000
_cell.length_b   1.000
_cell.length_c   1.000
_cell.angle_alpha   90.00
_cell.angle_beta   90.00
_cell.angle_gamma   90.00
#
_symmetry.space_group_name_H-M   'P 1'
#
loop_
_entity.id
_entity.type
_entity.pdbx_description
1 polymer ?
#
loop_
_entity_poly.entity_id
_entity_poly.type
_entity_poly.pdbx_seq_one_letter_code
_entity_poly.pdbx_strand_id
1 'polypeptide(L)'
;MENTISKLLNQKTPLISAVSEKFHISLDGAREFLKLAIFDWIKTSYNMQISENTLKDHPDLVQKLEQDVINWTIDDFDDEDFQVIGYCKNIR
;
A
#
# COMPACT_ATOMS: atom_id res chain seq x y z
N MET A 1 -16.54 6.05 9.84
CA MET A 1 -16.10 6.40 8.48
C MET A 1 -15.00 5.43 8.11
N GLU A 2 -15.20 4.65 7.05
CA GLU A 2 -14.15 3.77 6.54
C GLU A 2 -13.06 4.65 5.93
N ASN A 3 -11.82 4.43 6.35
CA ASN A 3 -10.68 5.21 5.91
C ASN A 3 -10.29 4.80 4.46
N THR A 4 -9.93 5.76 3.60
CA THR A 4 -9.56 5.53 2.18
C THR A 4 -8.53 4.41 2.01
N ILE A 5 -7.51 4.36 2.87
CA ILE A 5 -6.46 3.33 2.77
C ILE A 5 -7.01 1.96 3.17
N SER A 6 -7.85 1.89 4.20
CA SER A 6 -8.52 0.64 4.58
C SER A 6 -9.42 0.11 3.46
N LYS A 7 -10.15 1.00 2.78
CA LYS A 7 -10.97 0.66 1.61
C LYS A 7 -10.11 0.08 0.47
N LEU A 8 -8.98 0.73 0.15
CA LEU A 8 -8.05 0.25 -0.88
C LEU A 8 -7.47 -1.13 -0.53
N LEU A 9 -7.05 -1.34 0.71
CA LEU A 9 -6.54 -2.64 1.17
C LEU A 9 -7.59 -3.74 1.09
N ASN A 10 -8.85 -3.45 1.42
CA ASN A 10 -9.94 -4.41 1.32
C ASN A 10 -10.19 -4.85 -0.14
N GLN A 11 -10.06 -3.93 -1.09
CA GLN A 11 -10.16 -4.21 -2.53
C GLN A 11 -8.96 -5.00 -3.07
N LYS A 12 -7.83 -5.01 -2.34
CA LYS A 12 -6.58 -5.67 -2.71
C LYS A 12 -6.35 -7.03 -2.06
N THR A 13 -7.40 -7.69 -1.59
CA THR A 13 -7.30 -9.05 -1.01
C THR A 13 -6.52 -10.04 -1.91
N PRO A 14 -6.73 -10.10 -3.24
CA PRO A 14 -5.93 -10.98 -4.10
C PRO A 14 -4.43 -10.62 -4.14
N LEU A 15 -4.11 -9.33 -4.14
CA LEU A 15 -2.73 -8.85 -4.13
C LEU A 15 -2.04 -9.12 -2.78
N ILE A 16 -2.77 -9.01 -1.66
CA ILE A 16 -2.27 -9.39 -0.34
C ILE A 16 -1.80 -10.85 -0.34
N SER A 17 -2.60 -11.76 -0.89
CA SER A 17 -2.20 -13.17 -1.00
C SER A 17 -0.97 -13.36 -1.88
N ALA A 18 -0.92 -12.69 -3.04
CA ALA A 18 0.23 -12.80 -3.95
C ALA A 18 1.53 -12.26 -3.32
N VAL A 19 1.46 -11.15 -2.57
CA VAL A 19 2.59 -10.58 -1.81
C VAL A 19 3.03 -11.53 -0.71
N SER A 20 2.10 -12.12 0.03
CA SER A 20 2.39 -13.11 1.08
C SER A 20 3.13 -14.32 0.50
N GLU A 21 2.70 -14.82 -0.65
CA GLU A 21 3.35 -15.93 -1.36
C GLU A 21 4.73 -15.55 -1.90
N LYS A 22 4.85 -14.38 -2.57
CA LYS A 22 6.10 -13.91 -3.18
C LYS A 22 7.21 -13.67 -2.17
N PHE A 23 6.89 -13.01 -1.06
CA PHE A 23 7.88 -12.64 -0.04
C PHE A 23 7.93 -13.59 1.16
N HIS A 24 7.17 -14.68 1.13
CA HIS A 24 7.12 -15.70 2.19
C HIS A 24 6.85 -15.12 3.59
N ILE A 25 5.88 -14.20 3.68
CA ILE A 25 5.44 -13.55 4.92
C ILE A 25 3.99 -13.92 5.24
N SER A 26 3.56 -13.70 6.49
CA SER A 26 2.15 -13.86 6.86
C SER A 26 1.21 -12.94 6.05
N LEU A 27 -0.07 -13.33 5.91
CA LEU A 27 -1.08 -12.47 5.25
C LEU A 27 -1.25 -11.11 5.94
N ASP A 28 -1.15 -11.10 7.27
CA ASP A 28 -1.16 -9.86 8.05
C ASP A 28 0.09 -9.02 7.76
N GLY A 29 1.24 -9.67 7.59
CA GLY A 29 2.47 -9.03 7.16
C GLY A 29 2.37 -8.44 5.76
N ALA A 30 1.81 -9.17 4.80
CA ALA A 30 1.57 -8.69 3.44
C ALA A 30 0.57 -7.52 3.40
N ARG A 31 -0.46 -7.55 4.25
CA ARG A 31 -1.40 -6.45 4.41
C ARG A 31 -0.72 -5.19 4.97
N GLU A 32 0.13 -5.33 5.98
CA GLU A 32 0.89 -4.20 6.53
C GLU A 32 1.93 -3.69 5.52
N PHE A 33 2.59 -4.57 4.76
CA PHE A 33 3.49 -4.19 3.67
C PHE A 33 2.79 -3.33 2.62
N LEU A 34 1.64 -3.77 2.09
CA LEU A 34 0.89 -2.99 1.09
C LEU A 34 0.41 -1.66 1.65
N LYS A 35 0.03 -1.63 2.93
CA LYS A 35 -0.34 -0.37 3.60
C LYS A 35 0.83 0.60 3.65
N LEU A 36 2.03 0.13 3.96
CA LEU A 36 3.24 0.94 3.96
C LEU A 36 3.63 1.38 2.55
N ALA A 37 3.49 0.51 1.55
CA ALA A 37 3.71 0.84 0.14
C ALA A 37 2.78 1.97 -0.33
N ILE A 38 1.49 1.91 0.04
CA ILE A 38 0.54 3.00 -0.23
C ILE A 38 1.00 4.31 0.43
N PHE A 39 1.42 4.27 1.70
CA PHE A 39 1.92 5.47 2.37
C PHE A 39 3.18 6.05 1.74
N ASP A 40 4.13 5.20 1.35
CA ASP A 40 5.33 5.64 0.67
C ASP A 40 4.97 6.31 -0.65
N TRP A 41 4.18 5.65 -1.48
CA TRP A 41 3.72 6.17 -2.77
C TRP A 41 3.00 7.53 -2.66
N ILE A 42 2.15 7.69 -1.64
CA ILE A 42 1.48 8.98 -1.37
C ILE A 42 2.49 10.10 -1.08
N LYS A 43 3.56 9.80 -0.34
CA LYS A 43 4.59 10.77 0.03
C LYS A 43 5.56 11.05 -1.12
N THR A 44 6.02 10.01 -1.81
CA THR A 44 7.10 10.10 -2.80
C THR A 44 6.59 10.53 -4.16
N SER A 45 5.50 9.94 -4.64
CA SER A 45 4.96 10.20 -5.98
C SER A 45 3.92 11.33 -6.03
N TYR A 46 3.18 11.50 -4.93
CA TYR A 46 2.07 12.46 -4.87
C TYR A 46 2.35 13.66 -3.96
N ASN A 47 3.38 13.59 -3.12
CA ASN A 47 3.73 14.61 -2.11
C ASN A 47 2.52 15.07 -1.27
N MET A 48 1.60 14.13 -1.01
CA MET A 48 0.35 14.36 -0.31
C MET A 48 0.53 14.18 1.21
N GLN A 49 -0.27 14.92 1.99
CA GLN A 49 -0.23 14.83 3.44
C GLN A 49 -1.24 13.80 3.96
N ILE A 50 -0.75 12.85 4.75
CA ILE A 50 -1.56 11.83 5.41
C ILE A 50 -1.63 12.12 6.89
N SER A 51 -2.85 12.26 7.43
CA SER A 51 -3.11 12.40 8.86
C SER A 51 -4.08 11.31 9.30
N GLU A 52 -3.69 10.45 10.25
CA GLU A 52 -4.54 9.38 10.78
C GLU A 52 -5.18 8.51 9.67
N ASN A 53 -4.36 8.13 8.68
CA ASN A 53 -4.75 7.42 7.46
C ASN A 53 -5.67 8.22 6.51
N THR A 54 -6.07 9.44 6.85
CA THR A 54 -6.96 10.27 6.02
C THR A 54 -6.12 11.16 5.11
N LEU A 55 -6.43 11.13 3.82
CA LEU A 55 -5.87 12.02 2.81
C LEU A 55 -6.59 13.36 2.88
N LYS A 56 -5.85 14.45 3.11
CA LYS A 56 -6.40 15.82 3.12
C LYS A 56 -5.85 16.60 1.93
N ASP A 57 -6.17 16.13 0.73
CA ASP A 57 -5.68 16.71 -0.52
C ASP A 57 -6.80 16.80 -1.58
N HIS A 58 -6.48 17.40 -2.73
CA HIS A 58 -7.43 17.63 -3.80
C HIS A 58 -8.12 16.32 -4.24
N PRO A 59 -9.46 16.30 -4.44
CA PRO A 59 -10.20 15.10 -4.82
C PRO A 59 -9.66 14.38 -6.06
N ASP A 60 -9.16 15.14 -7.03
CA ASP A 60 -8.60 14.60 -8.28
C ASP A 60 -7.32 13.78 -8.02
N LEU A 61 -6.49 14.23 -7.07
CA LEU A 61 -5.28 13.53 -6.67
C LEU A 61 -5.62 12.25 -5.91
N VAL A 62 -6.62 12.30 -5.03
CA VAL A 62 -7.12 11.11 -4.32
C VAL A 62 -7.67 10.08 -5.30
N GLN A 63 -8.45 10.51 -6.30
CA GLN A 63 -8.99 9.62 -7.32
C GLN A 63 -7.89 8.97 -8.17
N LYS A 64 -6.86 9.74 -8.53
CA LYS A 64 -5.72 9.22 -9.30
C LYS A 64 -4.91 8.20 -8.49
N LEU A 65 -4.64 8.49 -7.22
CA LEU A 65 -4.03 7.54 -6.28
C LEU A 65 -4.84 6.26 -6.17
N GLU A 66 -6.17 6.36 -5.97
CA GLU A 66 -7.04 5.19 -5.89
C GLU A 66 -6.93 4.33 -7.16
N GLN A 67 -6.94 4.94 -8.34
CA GLN A 67 -6.79 4.22 -9.62
C GLN A 67 -5.43 3.55 -9.76
N ASP A 68 -4.34 4.26 -9.45
CA ASP A 68 -2.99 3.69 -9.52
C ASP A 68 -2.86 2.48 -8.59
N VAL A 69 -3.29 2.63 -7.34
CA VAL A 69 -3.27 1.52 -6.38
C VAL A 69 -4.12 0.37 -6.88
N ILE A 70 -5.34 0.61 -7.40
CA ILE A 70 -6.22 -0.43 -7.98
C ILE A 70 -5.54 -1.18 -9.14
N ASN A 71 -4.64 -0.55 -9.87
CA ASN A 71 -3.93 -1.18 -10.98
C ASN A 71 -2.65 -1.92 -10.55
N TRP A 72 -2.19 -1.76 -9.30
CA TRP A 72 -1.05 -2.53 -8.80
C TRP A 72 -1.27 -4.05 -8.88
N THR A 73 -0.21 -4.71 -9.33
CA THR A 73 -0.06 -6.14 -9.50
C THR A 73 1.14 -6.62 -8.67
N ILE A 74 1.35 -7.93 -8.64
CA ILE A 74 2.49 -8.50 -7.91
C ILE A 74 3.84 -8.18 -8.59
N ASP A 75 3.82 -7.83 -9.87
CA ASP A 75 5.02 -7.49 -10.63
C ASP A 75 5.54 -6.08 -10.31
N ASP A 76 4.70 -5.25 -9.68
CA ASP A 76 5.06 -3.90 -9.21
C ASP A 76 5.83 -3.91 -7.88
N PHE A 77 6.10 -5.08 -7.30
CA PHE A 77 6.85 -5.23 -6.05
C PHE A 77 7.98 -6.22 -6.23
N ASP A 78 9.22 -5.80 -5.98
CA ASP A 78 10.39 -6.68 -5.98
C ASP A 78 11.07 -6.78 -4.60
N ASP A 79 12.21 -7.47 -4.56
CA ASP A 79 12.96 -7.66 -3.32
C ASP A 79 13.55 -6.34 -2.78
N GLU A 80 13.81 -5.36 -3.66
CA GLU A 80 14.27 -4.03 -3.25
C GLU A 80 13.13 -3.26 -2.59
N ASP A 81 11.92 -3.28 -3.17
CA ASP A 81 10.72 -2.71 -2.56
C ASP A 81 10.44 -3.34 -1.19
N PHE A 82 10.54 -4.68 -1.11
CA PHE A 82 10.36 -5.39 0.15
C PHE A 82 11.42 -5.03 1.19
N GLN A 83 12.67 -4.83 0.77
CA GLN A 83 13.71 -4.37 1.68
C GLN A 83 13.46 -2.94 2.13
N VAL A 84 13.17 -2.01 1.24
CA VAL A 84 12.99 -0.58 1.56
C VAL A 84 11.75 -0.36 2.44
N ILE A 85 10.63 -0.98 2.10
CA ILE A 85 9.36 -0.82 2.80
C ILE A 85 9.28 -1.75 4.02
N GLY A 86 9.82 -2.97 3.92
CA GLY A 86 9.79 -4.00 4.96
C GLY A 86 10.83 -3.84 6.07
N TYR A 87 11.98 -3.17 5.83
CA TYR A 87 13.01 -2.96 6.88
C TYR A 87 12.48 -2.18 8.09
N CYS A 88 11.40 -1.42 7.92
CA CYS A 88 10.95 -0.50 8.97
C CYS A 88 10.10 -1.15 10.07
N LYS A 89 9.70 -2.44 10.01
CA LYS A 89 8.70 -2.95 10.98
C LYS A 89 8.79 -4.40 11.51
N ASN A 90 9.83 -5.20 11.26
CA ASN A 90 9.83 -6.63 11.64
C ASN A 90 8.59 -7.37 11.08
N ILE A 91 8.25 -7.14 9.82
CA ILE A 91 7.16 -7.86 9.17
C ILE A 91 7.58 -9.35 9.05
N ARG A 92 6.85 -10.24 9.75
CA ARG A 92 7.01 -11.71 9.72
C ARG A 92 5.70 -12.35 9.28
#